data_AF-A0A844EI27-F1
#
_entry.id   AF-A0A844EI27-F1
#
_cell.length_a   1.000
_cell.length_b   1.000
_cell.length_c   1.000
_cell.angle_alpha   90.00
_cell.angle_beta   90.00
_cell.angle_gamma   90.00
#
_symmetry.space_group_name_H-M   'P 1'
#
loop_
_entity.id
_entity.type
_entity.pdbx_description
1 polymer ?
#
loop_
_entity_poly.entity_id
_entity_poly.type
_entity_poly.pdbx_seq_one_letter_code
_entity_poly.pdbx_strand_id
1 'polypeptide(L)'
;NELNFVGHSMGAYAVIYYNLMNGNNKDVPRANKLCVIAGPYDGIMDNHKSNQPTSGPLMQLWDDAPNQNRILATGKPKIIHPEYRLLYRLRKNFPHQARVLNIYGNLGDGSNSDGVVTTASALSLGYILRDHVSFYQTFEAFGDKAQHSALHNNNLAVNKILTEFLWDKNYRDNSASELMQ
;
A
#
# COMPACT_ATOMS: atom_id res chain seq x y z
N ASN A 1 -16.93 -17.02 -7.43
CA ASN A 1 -16.97 -15.56 -7.67
C ASN A 1 -15.85 -14.89 -6.90
N GLU A 2 -14.84 -14.43 -7.63
CA GLU A 2 -13.67 -13.77 -7.04
C GLU A 2 -13.39 -12.48 -7.81
N LEU A 3 -12.81 -11.49 -7.13
CA LEU A 3 -12.50 -10.19 -7.70
C LEU A 3 -11.03 -9.83 -7.46
N ASN A 4 -10.42 -9.23 -8.49
CA ASN A 4 -9.11 -8.61 -8.38
C ASN A 4 -9.29 -7.10 -8.20
N PHE A 5 -8.48 -6.50 -7.34
CA PHE A 5 -8.51 -5.06 -7.08
C PHE A 5 -7.24 -4.40 -7.57
N VAL A 6 -7.40 -3.22 -8.15
CA VAL A 6 -6.29 -2.29 -8.38
C VAL A 6 -6.70 -0.95 -7.77
N GLY A 7 -5.87 -0.41 -6.89
CA GLY A 7 -6.12 0.88 -6.25
C GLY A 7 -4.85 1.72 -6.23
N HIS A 8 -5.00 3.03 -6.46
CA HIS A 8 -3.92 4.00 -6.32
C HIS A 8 -4.26 5.01 -5.21
N SER A 9 -3.28 5.42 -4.42
CA SER A 9 -3.41 6.44 -3.39
C SER A 9 -4.57 6.13 -2.43
N MET A 10 -5.51 7.05 -2.22
CA MET A 10 -6.69 6.79 -1.39
C MET A 10 -7.56 5.63 -1.89
N GLY A 11 -7.51 5.33 -3.20
CA GLY A 11 -8.14 4.13 -3.76
C GLY A 11 -7.47 2.83 -3.29
N ALA A 12 -6.14 2.82 -3.10
CA ALA A 12 -5.43 1.70 -2.47
C ALA A 12 -5.84 1.52 -1.02
N TYR A 13 -5.98 2.62 -0.26
CA TYR A 13 -6.52 2.57 1.10
C TYR A 13 -7.95 2.01 1.12
N ALA A 14 -8.83 2.51 0.24
CA ALA A 14 -10.22 2.08 0.14
C ALA A 14 -10.35 0.60 -0.20
N VAL A 15 -9.51 0.07 -1.10
CA VAL A 15 -9.46 -1.37 -1.43
C VAL A 15 -9.11 -2.20 -0.20
N ILE A 16 -8.09 -1.82 0.57
CA ILE A 16 -7.72 -2.54 1.80
C ILE A 16 -8.84 -2.46 2.82
N TYR A 17 -9.36 -1.26 3.07
CA TYR A 17 -10.44 -1.03 4.03
C TYR A 17 -11.72 -1.80 3.68
N TYR A 18 -12.12 -1.82 2.41
CA TYR A 18 -13.26 -2.59 1.93
C TYR A 18 -13.11 -4.08 2.25
N ASN A 19 -11.93 -4.65 1.98
CA ASN A 19 -11.67 -6.07 2.23
C ASN A 19 -11.54 -6.40 3.72
N LEU A 20 -11.10 -5.45 4.55
CA LEU A 20 -11.15 -5.56 6.01
C LEU A 20 -12.58 -5.54 6.56
N MET A 21 -13.48 -4.75 5.95
CA MET A 21 -14.88 -4.67 6.35
C MET A 21 -15.71 -5.87 5.87
N ASN A 22 -15.37 -6.44 4.71
CA ASN A 22 -16.19 -7.43 4.02
C ASN A 22 -15.57 -8.83 3.90
N GLY A 23 -14.38 -9.10 4.42
CA GLY A 23 -13.68 -10.36 4.13
C GLY A 23 -14.41 -11.66 4.54
N ASN A 24 -15.36 -11.58 5.47
CA ASN A 24 -16.23 -12.70 5.88
C ASN A 24 -17.68 -12.62 5.32
N ASN A 25 -17.98 -11.62 4.50
CA ASN A 25 -19.30 -11.43 3.92
C ASN A 25 -19.49 -12.35 2.70
N LYS A 26 -20.47 -13.26 2.79
CA LYS A 26 -20.76 -14.24 1.73
C LYS A 26 -21.59 -13.65 0.57
N ASP A 27 -22.17 -12.47 0.76
CA ASP A 27 -23.03 -11.81 -0.21
C ASP A 27 -22.25 -10.98 -1.24
N VAL A 28 -20.93 -10.85 -1.08
CA VAL A 28 -20.04 -10.14 -2.00
C VAL A 28 -18.95 -11.06 -2.55
N PRO A 29 -18.41 -10.78 -3.75
CA PRO A 29 -17.27 -11.54 -4.28
C PRO A 29 -16.06 -11.49 -3.34
N ARG A 30 -15.37 -12.62 -3.19
CA ARG A 30 -14.15 -12.67 -2.38
C ARG A 30 -12.98 -12.04 -3.13
N ALA A 31 -12.06 -11.43 -2.39
CA ALA A 31 -10.81 -10.96 -2.95
C ALA A 31 -9.91 -12.13 -3.37
N ASN A 32 -9.31 -12.02 -4.56
CA ASN A 32 -8.27 -12.93 -5.05
C ASN A 32 -6.91 -12.23 -5.07
N LYS A 33 -6.72 -11.27 -5.97
CA LYS A 33 -5.46 -10.50 -6.09
C LYS A 33 -5.70 -9.01 -5.89
N LEU A 34 -4.88 -8.36 -5.06
CA LEU A 34 -4.94 -6.92 -4.83
C LEU A 34 -3.60 -6.31 -5.22
N CYS A 35 -3.61 -5.40 -6.20
CA CYS A 35 -2.47 -4.57 -6.54
C CYS A 35 -2.75 -3.15 -6.03
N VAL A 36 -2.03 -2.73 -5.00
CA VAL A 36 -2.21 -1.43 -4.36
C VAL A 36 -0.98 -0.58 -4.61
N ILE A 37 -1.17 0.67 -5.01
CA ILE A 37 -0.12 1.58 -5.48
C ILE A 37 -0.15 2.85 -4.62
N ALA A 38 0.96 3.19 -3.98
CA ALA A 38 1.11 4.40 -3.16
C ALA A 38 0.01 4.58 -2.11
N GLY A 39 -0.40 3.51 -1.42
CA GLY A 39 -1.45 3.58 -0.41
C GLY A 39 -0.98 4.32 0.85
N PRO A 40 -1.68 5.38 1.31
CA PRO A 40 -1.34 6.10 2.53
C PRO A 40 -1.96 5.40 3.76
N TYR A 41 -1.37 4.30 4.20
CA TYR A 41 -1.96 3.49 5.27
C TYR A 41 -1.74 4.05 6.67
N ASP A 42 -0.67 4.82 6.87
CA ASP A 42 -0.27 5.44 8.13
C ASP A 42 0.18 6.89 7.88
N GLY A 43 -0.72 7.66 7.24
CA GLY A 43 -0.60 9.10 7.03
C GLY A 43 -0.28 9.50 5.59
N ILE A 44 -0.69 10.72 5.25
CA ILE A 44 -0.34 11.44 4.02
C ILE A 44 0.58 12.60 4.41
N MET A 45 1.57 12.91 3.57
CA MET A 45 2.46 14.04 3.84
C MET A 45 1.70 15.36 3.83
N ASP A 46 1.80 16.12 4.93
CA ASP A 46 1.42 17.53 4.92
C ASP A 46 2.45 18.34 4.13
N ASN A 47 2.19 18.50 2.84
CA ASN A 47 2.97 19.33 1.93
C ASN A 47 2.43 20.78 1.83
N HIS A 48 1.58 21.21 2.76
CA HIS A 48 0.90 22.51 2.80
C HIS A 48 0.29 22.95 1.46
N LYS A 49 -0.18 22.00 0.64
CA LYS A 49 -0.81 22.31 -0.64
C LYS A 49 -2.21 22.86 -0.41
N SER A 50 -2.61 23.80 -1.27
CA SER A 50 -3.92 24.46 -1.20
C SER A 50 -5.12 23.52 -1.34
N ASN A 51 -4.91 22.30 -1.84
CA ASN A 51 -5.95 21.28 -2.01
C ASN A 51 -6.12 20.34 -0.81
N GLN A 52 -5.44 20.59 0.30
CA GLN A 52 -5.62 19.83 1.54
C GLN A 52 -6.85 20.32 2.31
N PRO A 53 -7.64 19.42 2.93
CA PRO A 53 -8.71 19.82 3.84
C PRO A 53 -8.12 20.53 5.06
N THR A 54 -8.45 21.81 5.26
CA THR A 54 -8.01 22.59 6.43
C THR A 54 -8.94 22.46 7.63
N SER A 55 -10.02 21.69 7.50
CA SER A 55 -11.00 21.45 8.56
C SER A 55 -11.75 20.14 8.34
N GLY A 56 -12.43 19.68 9.38
CA GLY A 56 -13.22 18.44 9.36
C GLY A 56 -12.38 17.18 9.59
N PRO A 57 -13.03 16.00 9.60
CA PRO A 57 -12.39 14.75 10.00
C PRO A 57 -11.29 14.29 9.04
N LEU A 58 -11.30 14.73 7.78
CA LEU A 58 -10.31 14.35 6.77
C LEU A 58 -8.97 15.06 6.92
N MET A 59 -8.92 16.20 7.61
CA MET A 59 -7.67 16.94 7.85
C MET A 59 -6.65 16.08 8.61
N GLN A 60 -7.12 15.19 9.49
CA GLN A 60 -6.27 14.31 10.29
C GLN A 60 -5.52 13.25 9.47
N LEU A 61 -5.80 13.12 8.17
CA LEU A 61 -5.06 12.22 7.29
C LEU A 61 -3.75 12.84 6.77
N TRP A 62 -3.59 14.17 6.88
CA TRP A 62 -2.40 14.92 6.48
C TRP A 62 -1.55 15.27 7.72
N ASP A 63 -1.06 14.26 8.41
CA ASP A 63 -0.25 14.40 9.63
C ASP A 63 1.11 13.69 9.55
N ASP A 64 1.49 13.17 8.37
CA ASP A 64 2.80 12.56 8.13
C ASP A 64 3.79 13.56 7.51
N ALA A 65 5.08 13.23 7.59
CA ALA A 65 6.15 14.05 7.04
C ALA A 65 7.39 13.21 6.67
N PRO A 66 8.16 13.64 5.65
CA PRO A 66 9.41 12.98 5.27
C PRO A 66 10.33 12.72 6.47
N ASN A 67 10.84 11.50 6.56
CA ASN A 67 11.84 11.08 7.55
C ASN A 67 11.43 11.19 9.04
N GLN A 68 10.16 11.49 9.37
CA GLN A 68 9.71 11.52 10.76
C GLN A 68 9.29 10.14 11.28
N ASN A 69 8.56 9.38 10.46
CA ASN A 69 8.19 8.00 10.75
C ASN A 69 9.19 7.02 10.13
N ARG A 70 9.19 5.78 10.64
CA ARG A 70 9.96 4.66 10.09
C ARG A 70 9.31 3.34 10.45
N ILE A 71 9.54 2.33 9.62
CA ILE A 71 9.19 0.94 9.93
C ILE A 71 10.21 0.38 10.94
N LEU A 72 9.72 -0.17 12.05
CA LEU A 72 10.54 -0.88 13.03
C LEU A 72 10.94 -2.26 12.49
N ALA A 73 11.94 -2.91 13.10
CA ALA A 73 12.33 -4.28 12.75
C ALA A 73 11.15 -5.28 12.84
N THR A 74 10.15 -4.98 13.67
CA THR A 74 8.92 -5.75 13.76
C THR A 74 7.98 -5.56 12.56
N GLY A 75 8.28 -4.67 11.62
CA GLY A 75 7.40 -4.25 10.52
C GLY A 75 6.36 -3.19 10.90
N LYS A 76 6.14 -2.94 12.19
CA LYS A 76 5.19 -1.93 12.67
C LYS A 76 5.77 -0.52 12.46
N PRO A 77 4.97 0.48 12.03
CA PRO A 77 5.43 1.85 12.02
C PRO A 77 5.69 2.37 13.45
N LYS A 78 6.68 3.25 13.60
CA LYS A 78 7.10 3.80 14.90
C LYS A 78 6.06 4.78 15.44
N ILE A 79 5.61 5.70 14.60
CA ILE A 79 4.47 6.59 14.86
C ILE A 79 3.24 5.88 14.31
N ILE A 80 2.10 5.97 15.02
CA ILE A 80 0.84 5.36 14.60
C ILE A 80 -0.21 6.45 14.43
N HIS A 81 -0.61 6.71 13.19
CA HIS A 81 -1.65 7.67 12.85
C HIS A 81 -3.07 7.09 13.09
N PRO A 82 -4.10 7.93 13.24
CA PRO A 82 -5.45 7.49 13.60
C PRO A 82 -6.08 6.46 12.65
N GLU A 83 -5.92 6.66 11.34
CA GLU A 83 -6.43 5.80 10.27
C GLU A 83 -5.76 4.42 10.25
N TYR A 84 -4.45 4.35 10.55
CA TYR A 84 -3.76 3.07 10.70
C TYR A 84 -4.34 2.23 11.83
N ARG A 85 -4.73 2.86 12.95
CA ARG A 85 -5.37 2.14 14.08
C ARG A 85 -6.67 1.47 13.66
N LEU A 86 -7.43 2.10 12.77
CA LEU A 86 -8.67 1.52 12.25
C LEU A 86 -8.37 0.26 11.42
N LEU A 87 -7.45 0.35 10.47
CA LEU A 87 -7.04 -0.80 9.66
C LEU A 87 -6.52 -1.95 10.54
N TYR A 88 -5.66 -1.62 11.50
CA TYR A 88 -5.08 -2.60 12.40
C TYR A 88 -6.14 -3.33 13.24
N ARG A 89 -7.17 -2.64 13.75
CA ARG A 89 -8.26 -3.30 14.52
C ARG A 89 -9.03 -4.31 13.68
N LEU A 90 -9.23 -4.04 12.39
CA LEU A 90 -10.02 -4.87 11.48
C LEU A 90 -9.23 -6.01 10.85
N ARG A 91 -7.89 -6.01 10.96
CA ARG A 91 -6.98 -6.92 10.22
C ARG A 91 -7.35 -8.40 10.22
N LYS A 92 -7.94 -8.91 11.31
CA LYS A 92 -8.35 -10.31 11.45
C LYS A 92 -9.48 -10.72 10.49
N ASN A 93 -10.18 -9.75 9.92
CA ASN A 93 -11.24 -10.00 8.94
C ASN A 93 -10.72 -10.10 7.52
N PHE A 94 -9.44 -9.83 7.27
CA PHE A 94 -8.90 -9.83 5.91
C PHE A 94 -8.98 -11.24 5.31
N PRO A 95 -9.35 -11.38 4.03
CA PRO A 95 -9.47 -12.69 3.40
C PRO A 95 -8.11 -13.41 3.30
N HIS A 96 -7.91 -14.47 4.09
CA HIS A 96 -6.65 -15.21 4.19
C HIS A 96 -6.13 -15.77 2.86
N GLN A 97 -7.00 -16.08 1.91
CA GLN A 97 -6.58 -16.57 0.59
C GLN A 97 -6.02 -15.47 -0.31
N ALA A 98 -6.28 -14.19 -0.01
CA ALA A 98 -5.92 -13.08 -0.88
C ALA A 98 -4.39 -12.97 -1.04
N ARG A 99 -3.98 -12.53 -2.22
CA ARG A 99 -2.60 -12.20 -2.57
C ARG A 99 -2.49 -10.70 -2.74
N VAL A 100 -1.44 -10.09 -2.21
CA VAL A 100 -1.27 -8.64 -2.23
C VAL A 100 0.09 -8.25 -2.81
N LEU A 101 0.08 -7.36 -3.80
CA LEU A 101 1.24 -6.63 -4.30
C LEU A 101 1.11 -5.17 -3.86
N ASN A 102 2.05 -4.70 -3.06
CA ASN A 102 2.13 -3.33 -2.56
C ASN A 102 3.24 -2.55 -3.27
N ILE A 103 2.85 -1.69 -4.19
CA ILE A 103 3.75 -0.85 -4.98
C ILE A 103 3.88 0.50 -4.29
N TYR A 104 5.11 0.97 -4.09
CA TYR A 104 5.40 2.27 -3.51
C TYR A 104 6.49 3.00 -4.28
N GLY A 105 6.53 4.32 -4.16
CA GLY A 105 7.50 5.17 -4.83
C GLY A 105 8.51 5.79 -3.87
N ASN A 106 9.74 5.95 -4.35
CA ASN A 106 10.80 6.71 -3.73
C ASN A 106 11.51 7.58 -4.76
N LEU A 107 11.43 8.89 -4.62
CA LEU A 107 12.03 9.85 -5.54
C LEU A 107 13.57 9.82 -5.53
N GLY A 108 14.20 9.24 -4.50
CA GLY A 108 15.66 9.24 -4.37
C GLY A 108 16.27 10.61 -4.06
N ASP A 109 15.45 11.58 -3.67
CA ASP A 109 15.82 12.96 -3.31
C ASP A 109 16.09 13.13 -1.80
N GLY A 110 16.15 12.03 -1.05
CA GLY A 110 16.33 12.01 0.40
C GLY A 110 15.03 12.19 1.20
N SER A 111 13.88 12.42 0.56
CA SER A 111 12.58 12.48 1.24
C SER A 111 12.05 11.11 1.69
N ASN A 112 12.55 10.02 1.09
CA ASN A 112 12.02 8.67 1.25
C ASN A 112 10.51 8.62 1.01
N SER A 113 10.06 9.24 -0.10
CA SER A 113 8.65 9.40 -0.46
C SER A 113 8.46 9.44 -1.97
N ASP A 114 7.20 9.36 -2.41
CA ASP A 114 6.78 9.65 -3.79
C ASP A 114 6.39 11.13 -4.02
N GLY A 115 6.63 11.98 -3.01
CA GLY A 115 6.24 13.39 -2.97
C GLY A 115 4.84 13.66 -2.36
N VAL A 116 4.08 12.62 -2.01
CA VAL A 116 2.77 12.71 -1.34
C VAL A 116 2.65 11.70 -0.20
N VAL A 117 3.16 10.49 -0.37
CA VAL A 117 3.10 9.40 0.61
C VAL A 117 4.52 8.98 0.94
N THR A 118 4.84 8.91 2.23
CA THR A 118 6.14 8.41 2.68
C THR A 118 6.23 6.90 2.44
N THR A 119 7.44 6.41 2.17
CA THR A 119 7.73 4.98 2.10
C THR A 119 7.31 4.26 3.38
N ALA A 120 7.46 4.91 4.55
CA ALA A 120 7.03 4.38 5.84
C ALA A 120 5.50 4.17 5.88
N SER A 121 4.71 5.15 5.47
CA SER A 121 3.25 5.03 5.40
C SER A 121 2.82 3.91 4.45
N ALA A 122 3.41 3.84 3.25
CA ALA A 122 3.09 2.80 2.27
C ALA A 122 3.49 1.38 2.73
N LEU A 123 4.68 1.21 3.32
CA LEU A 123 5.19 -0.09 3.79
C LEU A 123 4.49 -0.59 5.05
N SER A 124 3.84 0.29 5.82
CA SER A 124 3.16 -0.07 7.07
C SER A 124 2.04 -1.12 6.89
N LEU A 125 1.50 -1.26 5.66
CA LEU A 125 0.53 -2.29 5.31
C LEU A 125 1.04 -3.70 5.59
N GLY A 126 2.34 -3.95 5.38
CA GLY A 126 2.92 -5.27 5.58
C GLY A 126 2.69 -5.81 6.99
N TYR A 127 2.67 -4.93 8.00
CA TYR A 127 2.38 -5.33 9.37
C TYR A 127 0.89 -5.56 9.66
N ILE A 128 -0.01 -4.86 8.96
CA ILE A 128 -1.46 -5.11 9.05
C ILE A 128 -1.78 -6.49 8.49
N LEU A 129 -1.18 -6.85 7.35
CA LEU A 129 -1.53 -8.06 6.59
C LEU A 129 -0.69 -9.29 6.95
N ARG A 130 0.36 -9.13 7.76
CA ARG A 130 1.18 -10.26 8.20
C ARG A 130 0.30 -11.35 8.81
N ASP A 131 0.52 -12.58 8.38
CA ASP A 131 -0.22 -13.78 8.80
C ASP A 131 -1.73 -13.77 8.45
N HIS A 132 -2.19 -12.77 7.67
CA HIS A 132 -3.58 -12.60 7.26
C HIS A 132 -3.81 -12.73 5.75
N VAL A 133 -2.76 -13.02 4.98
CA VAL A 133 -2.81 -13.22 3.52
C VAL A 133 -1.95 -14.41 3.11
N SER A 134 -2.26 -15.00 1.95
CA SER A 134 -1.50 -16.13 1.41
C SER A 134 -0.18 -15.70 0.76
N PHE A 135 -0.11 -14.44 0.33
CA PHE A 135 1.06 -13.84 -0.30
C PHE A 135 1.06 -12.33 -0.11
N TYR A 136 2.23 -11.79 0.24
CA TYR A 136 2.47 -10.35 0.32
C TYR A 136 3.83 -10.04 -0.30
N GLN A 137 3.85 -9.12 -1.25
CA GLN A 137 5.07 -8.65 -1.89
C GLN A 137 5.06 -7.13 -2.00
N THR A 138 6.24 -6.54 -1.90
CA THR A 138 6.44 -5.12 -2.15
C THR A 138 7.21 -4.89 -3.44
N PHE A 139 6.96 -3.78 -4.11
CA PHE A 139 7.77 -3.32 -5.24
C PHE A 139 8.03 -1.83 -5.11
N GLU A 140 9.31 -1.46 -5.11
CA GLU A 140 9.75 -0.07 -5.11
C GLU A 140 9.94 0.41 -6.54
N ALA A 141 9.22 1.46 -6.92
CA ALA A 141 9.64 2.32 -8.02
C ALA A 141 10.61 3.37 -7.46
N PHE A 142 11.71 3.62 -8.15
CA PHE A 142 12.76 4.54 -7.71
C PHE A 142 13.05 5.63 -8.76
N GLY A 143 13.42 6.83 -8.30
CA GLY A 143 13.77 7.99 -9.11
C GLY A 143 12.56 8.78 -9.62
N ASP A 144 12.72 9.59 -10.67
CA ASP A 144 11.68 10.51 -11.16
C ASP A 144 10.36 9.82 -11.53
N LYS A 145 10.41 8.57 -12.01
CA LYS A 145 9.21 7.78 -12.35
C LYS A 145 8.46 7.24 -11.12
N ALA A 146 9.04 7.41 -9.93
CA ALA A 146 8.42 7.05 -8.67
C ALA A 146 7.51 8.15 -8.11
N GLN A 147 7.43 9.31 -8.76
CA GLN A 147 6.51 10.38 -8.36
C GLN A 147 5.07 9.87 -8.26
N HIS A 148 4.33 10.34 -7.25
CA HIS A 148 3.02 9.83 -6.85
C HIS A 148 2.03 9.54 -8.01
N SER A 149 1.91 10.45 -8.98
CA SER A 149 1.04 10.28 -10.15
C SER A 149 1.72 9.50 -11.28
N ALA A 150 3.04 9.68 -11.44
CA ALA A 150 3.83 8.93 -12.41
C ALA A 150 3.78 7.41 -12.15
N LEU A 151 3.61 6.96 -10.90
CA LEU A 151 3.47 5.54 -10.56
C LEU A 151 2.38 4.82 -11.36
N HIS A 152 1.28 5.49 -11.71
CA HIS A 152 0.20 4.91 -12.51
C HIS A 152 0.04 5.57 -13.90
N ASN A 153 0.94 6.48 -14.27
CA ASN A 153 0.89 7.21 -15.54
C ASN A 153 2.18 6.96 -16.34
N ASN A 154 2.07 6.15 -17.40
CA ASN A 154 3.19 5.79 -18.30
C ASN A 154 4.41 5.16 -17.59
N ASN A 155 4.20 4.44 -16.49
CA ASN A 155 5.26 3.71 -15.79
C ASN A 155 5.29 2.24 -16.21
N LEU A 156 6.18 1.92 -17.16
CA LEU A 156 6.33 0.57 -17.71
C LEU A 156 6.72 -0.48 -16.66
N ALA A 157 7.53 -0.13 -15.66
CA ALA A 157 7.94 -1.06 -14.62
C ALA A 157 6.76 -1.46 -13.73
N VAL A 158 5.97 -0.46 -13.29
CA VAL A 158 4.74 -0.69 -12.53
C VAL A 158 3.72 -1.46 -13.35
N ASN A 159 3.50 -1.08 -14.61
CA ASN A 159 2.57 -1.77 -15.49
C ASN A 159 2.96 -3.23 -15.71
N LYS A 160 4.25 -3.52 -15.89
CA LYS A 160 4.76 -4.88 -16.07
C LYS A 160 4.49 -5.74 -14.85
N ILE A 161 4.95 -5.33 -13.66
CA ILE A 161 4.78 -6.14 -12.44
C ILE A 161 3.32 -6.31 -12.06
N LEU A 162 2.50 -5.27 -12.22
CA LEU A 162 1.06 -5.34 -12.00
C LEU A 162 0.41 -6.36 -12.94
N THR A 163 0.75 -6.31 -14.23
CA THR A 163 0.19 -7.21 -15.25
C THR A 163 0.58 -8.66 -14.98
N GLU A 164 1.85 -8.90 -14.68
CA GLU A 164 2.36 -10.22 -14.31
C GLU A 164 1.68 -10.74 -13.05
N PHE A 165 1.58 -9.91 -12.00
CA PHE A 165 0.92 -10.28 -10.76
C PHE A 165 -0.55 -10.66 -10.99
N LEU A 166 -1.30 -9.88 -11.78
CA LEU A 166 -2.73 -10.11 -12.01
C LEU A 166 -3.00 -11.31 -12.92
N TRP A 167 -2.29 -11.44 -14.03
CA TRP A 167 -2.69 -12.35 -15.12
C TRP A 167 -1.71 -13.49 -15.41
N ASP A 168 -0.47 -13.44 -14.93
CA ASP A 168 0.43 -14.56 -15.16
C ASP A 168 -0.01 -15.78 -14.35
N LYS A 169 -0.22 -16.90 -15.06
CA LYS A 169 -0.57 -18.20 -14.48
C LYS A 169 0.59 -18.78 -13.67
N ASN A 170 1.82 -18.36 -13.97
CA ASN A 170 3.06 -18.87 -13.40
C ASN A 170 3.85 -17.80 -12.66
N TYR A 171 3.24 -16.70 -12.17
CA TYR A 171 3.95 -15.68 -11.39
C TYR A 171 4.76 -16.35 -10.28
N ARG A 172 6.06 -16.51 -10.53
CA ARG A 172 7.04 -17.15 -9.67
C ARG A 172 7.90 -16.04 -9.11
N ASP A 173 8.05 -16.11 -7.80
CA ASP A 173 8.87 -15.25 -6.98
C ASP A 173 10.31 -15.18 -7.53
N ASN A 174 10.69 -14.03 -8.10
CA ASN A 174 12.10 -13.77 -8.46
C ASN A 174 12.92 -13.30 -7.24
N SER A 175 12.26 -12.92 -6.12
CA SER A 175 12.91 -12.47 -4.88
C SER A 175 13.37 -13.60 -3.96
N ALA A 176 12.94 -14.85 -4.19
CA ALA A 176 13.49 -16.02 -3.49
C ALA A 176 14.94 -16.37 -3.91
N SER A 177 15.47 -15.78 -4.99
CA SER A 177 16.83 -16.10 -5.48
C SER A 177 17.95 -15.22 -4.90
N GLU A 178 17.63 -14.10 -4.23
CA GLU A 178 18.63 -13.17 -3.69
C GLU A 178 18.87 -13.30 -2.17
N LEU A 179 18.22 -14.27 -1.51
CA LEU A 179 18.50 -14.64 -0.11
C LEU A 179 19.23 -15.99 0.03
N MET A 180 19.76 -16.53 -1.09
CA MET A 180 20.67 -17.67 -1.09
C MET A 180 21.91 -17.39 -1.94
N GLN A 181 22.62 -16.29 -1.67
CA GLN A 181 24.06 -16.13 -1.91
C GLN A 181 24.69 -15.37 -0.75
#